data_AF-A0A7X5ISE6-F1
#
_entry.id   AF-A0A7X5ISE6-F1
#
_cell.length_a   1.000
_cell.length_b   1.000
_cell.length_c   1.000
_cell.angle_alpha   90.00
_cell.angle_beta   90.00
_cell.angle_gamma   90.00
#
_symmetry.space_group_name_H-M   'P 1'
#
loop_
_entity.id
_entity.type
_entity.pdbx_description
1 polymer ?
#
loop_
_entity_poly.entity_id
_entity_poly.type
_entity_poly.pdbx_seq_one_letter_code
_entity_poly.pdbx_strand_id
1 'polypeptide(L)'
;TLRMEYLSPSQRSSCTLHPVLLGSSGAILRELVGQMGFSLFFSFTLLALGLLLFLIALVLTRFETAGAAFFWLGLFCVCVGSWVFGECNLTGVLIDAPVILYLLAFLGLFTLAVPMLKLGCMVLNLRWESRRLLHGMILALEFCIGAAIVLQLSGIAAFCKTMYLFHVLVPLSLCVFAAVLLRENARYQNRMA
;
A
#
# COMPACT_ATOMS: atom_id res chain seq x y z
N THR A 1 23.23 4.35 34.13
CA THR A 1 23.60 4.13 32.72
C THR A 1 22.54 3.29 32.06
N LEU A 2 21.96 3.74 30.94
CA LEU A 2 20.98 2.95 30.19
C LEU A 2 21.76 1.99 29.27
N ARG A 3 21.55 0.68 29.40
CA ARG A 3 22.18 -0.35 28.56
C ARG A 3 21.10 -1.04 27.75
N MET A 4 21.15 -0.92 26.42
CA MET A 4 20.29 -1.67 25.51
C MET A 4 21.09 -2.84 24.93
N GLU A 5 20.54 -4.04 25.04
CA GLU A 5 21.11 -5.25 24.44
C GLU A 5 20.23 -5.71 23.29
N TYR A 6 20.83 -5.85 22.11
CA TYR A 6 20.15 -6.29 20.90
C TYR A 6 20.56 -7.73 20.60
N LEU A 7 19.58 -8.59 20.35
CA LEU A 7 19.79 -9.94 19.87
C LEU A 7 19.76 -9.95 18.34
N SER A 8 20.68 -10.68 17.72
CA SER A 8 20.70 -10.81 16.26
C SER A 8 19.46 -11.59 15.79
N PRO A 9 18.68 -11.07 14.83
CA PRO A 9 17.50 -11.77 14.33
C PRO A 9 17.88 -13.03 13.54
N SER A 10 17.19 -14.14 13.79
CA SER A 10 17.44 -15.42 13.08
C SER A 10 17.08 -15.39 11.59
N GLN A 11 16.29 -14.41 11.15
CA GLN A 11 15.77 -14.31 9.78
C GLN A 11 16.43 -13.23 8.91
N ARG A 12 17.37 -12.43 9.44
CA ARG A 12 18.06 -11.36 8.69
C ARG A 12 19.54 -11.28 9.05
N SER A 13 20.38 -10.93 8.08
CA SER A 13 21.84 -10.83 8.25
C SER A 13 22.34 -9.41 8.59
N SER A 14 21.45 -8.41 8.63
CA SER A 14 21.77 -7.04 9.01
C SER A 14 20.68 -6.43 9.89
N CYS A 15 21.09 -5.52 10.78
CA CYS A 15 20.21 -4.74 11.65
C CYS A 15 20.59 -3.27 11.51
N THR A 16 19.63 -2.44 11.10
CA THR A 16 19.78 -0.98 11.15
C THR A 16 19.19 -0.49 12.46
N LEU A 17 20.03 0.12 13.29
CA LEU A 17 19.58 0.76 14.52
C LEU A 17 19.14 2.18 14.21
N HIS A 18 17.86 2.47 14.47
CA HIS A 18 17.34 3.83 14.41
C HIS A 18 17.86 4.64 15.60
N PRO A 19 18.05 5.96 15.44
CA PRO A 19 18.49 6.82 16.53
C PRO A 19 17.53 6.72 17.71
N VAL A 20 18.07 6.50 18.90
CA VAL A 20 17.28 6.41 20.12
C VAL A 20 16.85 7.83 20.52
N LEU A 21 15.54 8.06 20.59
CA LEU A 21 14.98 9.29 21.14
C LEU A 21 14.97 9.20 22.67
N LEU A 22 15.71 10.10 23.33
CA LEU A 22 15.79 10.20 24.78
C LEU A 22 15.26 11.55 25.23
N GLY A 23 14.31 11.54 26.18
CA GLY A 23 13.69 12.76 26.71
C GLY A 23 12.47 12.44 27.55
N SER A 24 11.76 13.48 27.99
CA SER A 24 10.44 13.31 28.60
C SER A 24 9.44 12.81 27.55
N SER A 25 8.39 12.10 27.99
CA SER A 25 7.34 11.59 27.10
C SER A 25 6.73 12.69 26.23
N GLY A 26 6.55 13.90 26.79
CA GLY A 26 6.05 15.05 26.05
C GLY A 26 7.01 15.59 24.99
N ALA A 27 8.32 15.55 25.23
CA ALA A 27 9.33 15.96 24.25
C ALA A 27 9.40 14.97 23.08
N ILE A 28 9.38 13.66 23.37
CA ILE A 28 9.37 12.59 22.35
C ILE A 28 8.11 12.68 21.49
N LEU A 29 6.95 12.87 22.12
CA LEU A 29 5.68 13.01 21.39
C LEU A 29 5.70 14.25 20.47
N ARG A 30 6.19 15.39 20.97
CA ARG A 30 6.28 16.62 20.16
C ARG A 30 7.21 16.44 18.96
N GLU A 31 8.33 15.75 19.14
CA GLU A 31 9.26 15.44 18.04
C GLU A 31 8.58 14.53 16.99
N LEU A 32 7.93 13.45 17.43
CA LEU A 32 7.23 12.52 16.53
C LEU A 32 6.07 13.19 15.78
N VAL A 33 5.32 14.08 16.45
CA VAL A 33 4.27 14.89 15.80
C VAL A 33 4.89 15.85 14.78
N GLY A 34 6.02 16.48 15.10
CA GLY A 34 6.73 17.36 14.16
C GLY A 34 7.21 16.62 12.91
N GLN A 35 7.72 15.40 13.05
CA GLN A 35 8.25 14.61 11.94
C GLN A 35 7.17 13.88 11.14
N MET A 36 6.16 13.31 11.81
CA MET A 36 5.23 12.35 11.22
C MET A 36 3.75 12.77 11.29
N GLY A 37 3.44 13.93 11.89
CA GLY A 37 2.07 14.41 12.03
C GLY A 37 1.36 14.60 10.68
N PHE A 38 2.06 15.11 9.66
CA PHE A 38 1.51 15.21 8.31
C PHE A 38 1.22 13.83 7.71
N SER A 39 2.15 12.88 7.86
CA SER A 39 1.98 11.50 7.37
C SER A 39 0.77 10.84 8.02
N LEU A 40 0.61 11.01 9.33
CA LEU A 40 -0.55 10.51 10.07
C LEU A 40 -1.85 11.14 9.58
N PHE A 41 -1.90 12.47 9.47
CA PHE A 41 -3.08 13.17 8.93
C PHE A 41 -3.45 12.72 7.52
N PHE A 42 -2.45 12.58 6.64
CA PHE A 42 -2.62 12.11 5.27
C PHE A 42 -3.18 10.68 5.23
N SER A 43 -2.67 9.78 6.08
CA SER A 43 -3.17 8.41 6.19
C SER A 43 -4.64 8.36 6.60
N PHE A 44 -5.04 9.14 7.61
CA PHE A 44 -6.46 9.23 8.02
C PHE A 44 -7.34 9.77 6.91
N THR A 45 -6.87 10.79 6.19
CA THR A 45 -7.60 11.37 5.06
C THR A 45 -7.81 10.33 3.96
N LEU A 46 -6.79 9.56 3.62
CA LEU A 46 -6.90 8.48 2.62
C LEU A 46 -7.82 7.35 3.06
N LEU A 47 -7.75 6.92 4.32
CA LEU A 47 -8.64 5.88 4.86
C LEU A 47 -10.10 6.35 4.87
N ALA A 48 -10.36 7.59 5.30
CA ALA A 48 -11.70 8.17 5.29
C ALA A 48 -12.25 8.34 3.88
N LEU A 49 -11.43 8.83 2.94
CA LEU A 49 -11.80 8.93 1.53
C LEU A 49 -12.07 7.55 0.93
N GLY A 50 -11.21 6.56 1.20
CA GLY A 50 -11.37 5.19 0.72
C GLY A 50 -12.67 4.55 1.21
N LEU A 51 -13.00 4.74 2.49
CA LEU A 51 -14.27 4.28 3.06
C LEU A 51 -15.47 4.99 2.42
N LEU A 52 -15.40 6.30 2.24
CA LEU A 52 -16.46 7.08 1.58
C LEU A 52 -16.70 6.56 0.15
N LEU A 53 -15.63 6.36 -0.63
CA LEU A 53 -15.70 5.83 -1.99
C LEU A 53 -16.26 4.41 -2.04
N PHE A 54 -15.91 3.57 -1.07
CA PHE A 54 -16.50 2.24 -0.93
C PHE A 54 -18.01 2.28 -0.65
N LEU A 55 -18.46 3.17 0.24
CA LEU A 55 -19.89 3.37 0.50
C LEU A 55 -20.64 3.87 -0.73
N ILE A 56 -20.07 4.84 -1.45
CA ILE A 56 -20.61 5.33 -2.73
C ILE A 56 -20.68 4.18 -3.75
N ALA A 57 -19.64 3.36 -3.84
CA ALA A 57 -19.61 2.21 -4.73
C ALA A 57 -20.72 1.20 -4.41
N LEU A 58 -21.03 0.91 -3.14
CA LEU A 58 -22.12 0.01 -2.77
C LEU A 58 -23.50 0.51 -3.24
N VAL A 59 -23.71 1.83 -3.25
CA VAL A 59 -24.94 2.44 -3.78
C VAL A 59 -24.95 2.40 -5.30
N LEU A 60 -23.89 2.88 -5.95
CA LEU A 60 -23.83 3.05 -7.40
C LEU A 60 -23.67 1.74 -8.17
N THR A 61 -23.01 0.71 -7.63
CA THR A 61 -22.87 -0.60 -8.30
C THR A 61 -24.22 -1.29 -8.53
N ARG A 62 -25.27 -0.90 -7.81
CA ARG A 62 -26.63 -1.38 -8.08
C ARG A 62 -27.24 -0.79 -9.36
N PHE A 63 -26.68 0.31 -9.87
CA PHE A 63 -27.28 1.09 -10.95
C PHE A 63 -26.36 1.23 -12.17
N GLU A 64 -25.05 1.37 -11.97
CA GLU A 64 -24.11 1.63 -13.06
C GLU A 64 -22.74 0.95 -12.87
N THR A 65 -22.07 0.69 -14.00
CA THR A 65 -20.68 0.22 -14.02
C THR A 65 -19.73 1.24 -13.40
N ALA A 66 -20.07 2.54 -13.39
CA ALA A 66 -19.31 3.60 -12.71
C ALA A 66 -19.07 3.29 -11.22
N GLY A 67 -19.98 2.57 -10.55
CA GLY A 67 -19.82 2.15 -9.17
C GLY A 67 -18.57 1.29 -8.93
N ALA A 68 -18.19 0.45 -9.88
CA ALA A 68 -17.00 -0.40 -9.72
C ALA A 68 -15.68 0.38 -9.95
N ALA A 69 -15.69 1.51 -10.66
CA ALA A 69 -14.53 2.41 -10.70
C ALA A 69 -14.30 3.06 -9.33
N PHE A 70 -15.36 3.56 -8.67
CA PHE A 70 -15.27 4.08 -7.30
C PHE A 70 -14.81 3.03 -6.30
N PHE A 71 -15.23 1.77 -6.47
CA PHE A 71 -14.76 0.65 -5.64
C PHE A 71 -13.24 0.48 -5.72
N TRP A 72 -12.68 0.37 -6.93
CA TRP A 72 -11.23 0.17 -7.10
C TRP A 72 -10.42 1.38 -6.64
N LEU A 73 -10.90 2.59 -6.90
CA LEU A 73 -10.26 3.82 -6.39
C LEU A 73 -10.30 3.88 -4.85
N GLY A 74 -11.44 3.55 -4.25
CA GLY A 74 -11.58 3.50 -2.79
C GLY A 74 -10.65 2.47 -2.17
N LEU A 75 -10.55 1.28 -2.76
CA LEU A 75 -9.63 0.24 -2.31
C LEU A 75 -8.16 0.68 -2.43
N PHE A 76 -7.80 1.37 -3.51
CA PHE A 76 -6.46 1.97 -3.65
C PHE A 76 -6.16 2.95 -2.51
N CYS A 77 -7.09 3.88 -2.21
CA CYS A 77 -6.95 4.81 -1.09
C CYS A 77 -6.79 4.09 0.25
N VAL A 78 -7.56 3.02 0.49
CA VAL A 78 -7.41 2.21 1.71
C VAL A 78 -6.05 1.53 1.79
N CYS A 79 -5.53 0.97 0.69
CA CYS A 79 -4.21 0.33 0.68
C CYS A 79 -3.08 1.32 0.99
N VAL A 80 -3.08 2.49 0.33
CA VAL A 80 -2.07 3.53 0.58
C VAL A 80 -2.21 4.09 2.00
N GLY A 81 -3.44 4.38 2.43
CA GLY A 81 -3.71 4.86 3.79
C GLY A 81 -3.24 3.87 4.86
N SER A 82 -3.52 2.57 4.68
CA SER A 82 -3.08 1.50 5.58
C SER A 82 -1.56 1.40 5.65
N TRP A 83 -0.89 1.48 4.50
CA TRP A 83 0.57 1.46 4.44
C TRP A 83 1.18 2.64 5.21
N VAL A 84 0.75 3.86 4.90
CA VAL A 84 1.26 5.09 5.54
C VAL A 84 0.96 5.08 7.05
N PHE A 85 -0.22 4.58 7.45
CA PHE A 85 -0.61 4.46 8.85
C PHE A 85 0.25 3.46 9.62
N GLY A 86 0.52 2.29 9.03
CA GLY A 86 1.33 1.24 9.64
C GLY A 86 2.81 1.58 9.76
N GLU A 87 3.36 2.34 8.80
CA GLU A 87 4.76 2.81 8.82
C GLU A 87 4.98 4.05 9.70
N CYS A 88 3.92 4.64 10.25
CA CYS A 88 4.02 5.84 11.05
C CYS A 88 4.45 5.54 12.49
N ASN A 89 5.68 5.87 12.89
CA ASN A 89 6.13 5.64 14.27
C ASN A 89 5.25 6.34 15.33
N LEU A 90 4.59 7.45 14.96
CA LEU A 90 3.63 8.12 15.82
C LEU A 90 2.40 7.25 16.11
N THR A 91 1.92 6.42 15.16
CA THR A 91 0.82 5.48 15.45
C THR A 91 1.24 4.39 16.42
N GLY A 92 2.51 3.96 16.38
CA GLY A 92 3.08 3.02 17.35
C GLY A 92 3.11 3.54 18.79
N VAL A 93 3.12 4.86 18.99
CA VAL A 93 2.96 5.48 20.33
C VAL A 93 1.50 5.62 20.73
N LEU A 94 0.59 5.82 19.77
CA LEU A 94 -0.84 6.02 20.01
C LEU A 94 -1.62 4.70 20.16
N ILE A 95 -1.15 3.62 19.53
CA ILE A 95 -1.86 2.35 19.43
C ILE A 95 -0.94 1.22 19.88
N ASP A 96 -1.35 0.54 20.95
CA ASP A 96 -0.65 -0.64 21.48
C ASP A 96 -1.07 -1.92 20.75
N ALA A 97 -0.85 -1.95 19.44
CA ALA A 97 -1.16 -3.10 18.58
C ALA A 97 -0.11 -3.26 17.46
N PRO A 98 1.15 -3.58 17.80
CA PRO A 98 2.25 -3.62 16.83
C PRO A 98 2.03 -4.64 15.71
N VAL A 99 1.33 -5.74 15.98
CA VAL A 99 0.97 -6.75 14.97
C VAL A 99 0.01 -6.17 13.93
N ILE A 100 -0.98 -5.38 14.35
CA ILE A 100 -1.94 -4.76 13.41
C ILE A 100 -1.23 -3.72 12.56
N LEU A 101 -0.42 -2.86 13.17
CA LEU A 101 0.36 -1.85 12.45
C LEU A 101 1.30 -2.50 11.42
N TYR A 102 1.95 -3.60 11.80
CA TYR A 102 2.75 -4.42 10.91
C TYR A 102 1.94 -4.94 9.71
N LEU A 103 0.79 -5.57 9.95
CA LEU A 103 -0.05 -6.09 8.87
C LEU A 103 -0.55 -4.97 7.94
N LEU A 104 -0.95 -3.82 8.48
CA LEU A 104 -1.39 -2.66 7.71
C LEU A 104 -0.27 -2.11 6.82
N ALA A 105 0.94 -1.98 7.35
CA ALA A 105 2.12 -1.52 6.62
C ALA A 105 2.41 -2.41 5.40
N PHE A 106 2.60 -3.71 5.65
CA PHE A 106 3.03 -4.64 4.60
C PHE A 106 1.92 -4.98 3.62
N LEU A 107 0.72 -5.31 4.09
CA LEU A 107 -0.38 -5.66 3.18
C LEU A 107 -0.81 -4.44 2.38
N GLY A 108 -0.89 -3.25 3.00
CA GLY A 108 -1.17 -2.00 2.30
C GLY A 108 -0.19 -1.76 1.14
N LEU A 109 1.11 -1.90 1.41
CA LEU A 109 2.15 -1.77 0.38
C LEU A 109 2.01 -2.84 -0.72
N PHE A 110 1.86 -4.11 -0.33
CA PHE A 110 1.87 -5.22 -1.28
C PHE A 110 0.67 -5.17 -2.22
N THR A 111 -0.50 -4.74 -1.71
CA THR A 111 -1.73 -4.76 -2.48
C THR A 111 -1.97 -3.49 -3.29
N LEU A 112 -1.36 -2.34 -2.98
CA LEU A 112 -1.76 -1.04 -3.58
C LEU A 112 -1.72 -0.99 -5.11
N ALA A 113 -0.82 -1.71 -5.77
CA ALA A 113 -0.74 -1.70 -7.23
C ALA A 113 -1.96 -2.36 -7.89
N VAL A 114 -2.50 -3.42 -7.28
CA VAL A 114 -3.61 -4.21 -7.82
C VAL A 114 -4.88 -3.38 -8.08
N PRO A 115 -5.45 -2.65 -7.09
CA PRO A 115 -6.64 -1.84 -7.33
C PRO A 115 -6.39 -0.72 -8.33
N MET A 116 -5.18 -0.13 -8.37
CA MET A 116 -4.85 0.91 -9.35
C MET A 116 -4.83 0.37 -10.79
N LEU A 117 -4.21 -0.79 -11.01
CA LEU A 117 -4.21 -1.44 -12.33
C LEU A 117 -5.61 -1.89 -12.74
N LYS A 118 -6.41 -2.45 -11.81
CA LYS A 118 -7.81 -2.85 -12.08
C LYS A 118 -8.69 -1.65 -12.41
N LEU A 119 -8.54 -0.53 -11.70
CA LEU A 119 -9.19 0.74 -12.01
C LEU A 119 -8.86 1.18 -13.44
N GLY A 120 -7.57 1.19 -13.79
CA GLY A 120 -7.11 1.55 -15.13
C GLY A 120 -7.71 0.66 -16.22
N CYS A 121 -7.72 -0.66 -16.03
CA CYS A 121 -8.34 -1.58 -16.99
C CYS A 121 -9.85 -1.38 -17.14
N MET A 122 -10.52 -0.82 -16.14
CA MET A 122 -11.96 -0.62 -16.13
C MET A 122 -12.36 0.71 -16.76
N VAL A 123 -11.66 1.80 -16.42
CA VAL A 123 -11.99 3.16 -16.89
C VAL A 123 -11.50 3.39 -18.31
N LEU A 124 -10.41 2.74 -18.70
CA LEU A 124 -9.79 2.95 -20.01
C LEU A 124 -10.28 1.91 -21.03
N ASN A 125 -10.66 2.39 -22.21
CA ASN A 125 -10.85 1.54 -23.39
C ASN A 125 -9.48 1.11 -23.95
N LEU A 126 -8.84 0.16 -23.26
CA LEU A 126 -7.55 -0.40 -23.63
C LEU A 126 -7.68 -1.38 -24.80
N ARG A 127 -6.72 -1.33 -25.73
CA ARG A 127 -6.54 -2.38 -26.73
C ARG A 127 -6.26 -3.73 -26.08
N TRP A 128 -6.57 -4.80 -26.81
CA TRP A 128 -6.39 -6.18 -26.37
C TRP A 128 -4.97 -6.48 -25.85
N GLU A 129 -3.93 -6.01 -26.55
CA GLU A 129 -2.53 -6.20 -26.15
C GLU A 129 -2.21 -5.54 -24.80
N SER A 130 -2.52 -4.25 -24.67
CA SER A 130 -2.32 -3.46 -23.45
C SER A 130 -3.12 -4.02 -22.27
N ARG A 131 -4.36 -4.45 -22.53
CA ARG A 131 -5.23 -5.08 -21.53
C ARG A 131 -4.67 -6.42 -21.06
N ARG A 132 -4.19 -7.28 -21.97
CA ARG A 132 -3.57 -8.56 -21.62
C ARG A 132 -2.32 -8.38 -20.77
N LEU A 133 -1.49 -7.40 -21.10
CA LEU A 133 -0.28 -7.10 -20.34
C LEU A 133 -0.63 -6.69 -18.91
N LEU A 134 -1.51 -5.70 -18.73
CA LEU A 134 -1.93 -5.27 -17.39
C LEU A 134 -2.62 -6.38 -16.60
N HIS A 135 -3.45 -7.20 -17.25
CA HIS A 135 -4.10 -8.34 -16.60
C HIS A 135 -3.08 -9.40 -16.15
N GLY A 136 -2.07 -9.70 -16.95
CA GLY A 136 -0.97 -10.60 -16.57
C GLY A 136 -0.20 -10.06 -15.36
N MET A 137 0.03 -8.74 -15.30
CA MET A 137 0.68 -8.10 -14.15
C MET A 137 -0.18 -8.15 -12.89
N ILE A 138 -1.48 -7.92 -13.01
CA ILE A 138 -2.43 -8.07 -11.89
C ILE A 138 -2.37 -9.50 -11.34
N LEU A 139 -2.46 -10.52 -12.20
CA LEU A 139 -2.41 -11.91 -11.78
C LEU A 139 -1.09 -12.27 -11.11
N ALA A 140 0.04 -11.78 -11.66
CA ALA A 140 1.35 -11.99 -11.07
C ALA A 140 1.46 -11.33 -9.67
N LEU A 141 0.95 -10.10 -9.52
CA LEU A 141 0.91 -9.40 -8.23
C LEU A 141 0.03 -10.16 -7.23
N GLU A 142 -1.19 -10.54 -7.60
CA GLU A 142 -2.10 -11.31 -6.73
C GLU A 142 -1.49 -12.64 -6.30
N PHE A 143 -0.82 -13.35 -7.22
CA PHE A 143 -0.09 -14.57 -6.90
C PHE A 143 1.05 -14.32 -5.90
N CYS A 144 1.89 -13.30 -6.14
CA CYS A 144 2.97 -12.95 -5.23
C CYS A 144 2.46 -12.53 -3.84
N ILE A 145 1.36 -11.78 -3.77
CA ILE A 145 0.71 -11.38 -2.51
C ILE A 145 0.22 -12.61 -1.75
N GLY A 146 -0.51 -13.51 -2.43
CA GLY A 146 -0.99 -14.76 -1.85
C GLY A 146 0.16 -15.64 -1.35
N ALA A 147 1.22 -15.79 -2.15
CA ALA A 147 2.43 -16.51 -1.75
C ALA A 147 3.09 -15.89 -0.52
N ALA A 148 3.21 -14.55 -0.46
CA ALA A 148 3.77 -13.86 0.70
C ALA A 148 2.94 -14.09 1.97
N ILE A 149 1.60 -14.06 1.87
CA ILE A 149 0.70 -14.37 3.00
C ILE A 149 0.90 -15.81 3.46
N VAL A 150 0.93 -16.79 2.54
CA VAL A 150 1.16 -18.19 2.88
C VAL A 150 2.52 -18.39 3.55
N LEU A 151 3.58 -17.75 3.04
CA LEU A 151 4.92 -17.81 3.63
C LEU A 151 4.98 -17.20 5.03
N GLN A 152 4.25 -16.10 5.27
CA GLN A 152 4.13 -15.48 6.60
C GLN A 152 3.38 -16.39 7.57
N LEU A 153 2.21 -16.92 7.16
CA LEU A 153 1.35 -17.74 8.02
C LEU A 153 1.97 -19.11 8.33
N SER A 154 2.78 -19.67 7.41
CA SER A 154 3.54 -20.90 7.62
C SER A 154 4.84 -20.71 8.41
N GLY A 155 5.21 -19.45 8.73
CA GLY A 155 6.46 -19.13 9.42
C GLY A 155 7.73 -19.29 8.59
N ILE A 156 7.61 -19.58 7.29
CA ILE A 156 8.75 -19.81 6.38
C ILE A 156 9.50 -18.49 6.10
N ALA A 157 8.77 -17.40 5.83
CA ALA A 157 9.37 -16.10 5.58
C ALA A 157 8.46 -14.97 6.08
N ALA A 158 9.03 -14.08 6.90
CA ALA A 158 8.32 -12.89 7.36
C ALA A 158 8.08 -11.88 6.22
N PHE A 159 7.05 -11.03 6.33
CA PHE A 159 6.75 -10.00 5.32
C PHE A 159 7.92 -9.05 5.08
N CYS A 160 8.74 -8.75 6.09
CA CYS A 160 9.92 -7.92 5.89
C CYS A 160 10.94 -8.54 4.92
N LYS A 161 10.99 -9.87 4.81
CA LYS A 161 11.87 -10.57 3.86
C LYS A 161 11.25 -10.57 2.46
N THR A 162 9.94 -10.77 2.35
CA THR A 162 9.24 -10.71 1.05
C THR A 162 9.10 -9.28 0.53
N MET A 163 9.20 -8.28 1.42
CA MET A 163 9.09 -6.85 1.13
C MET A 163 10.03 -6.38 0.02
N TYR A 164 11.25 -6.91 -0.05
CA TYR A 164 12.22 -6.53 -1.08
C TYR A 164 11.71 -6.81 -2.50
N LEU A 165 10.95 -7.90 -2.69
CA LEU A 165 10.31 -8.19 -3.96
C LEU A 165 9.28 -7.11 -4.32
N PHE A 166 8.45 -6.71 -3.35
CA PHE A 166 7.41 -5.70 -3.57
C PHE A 166 7.96 -4.29 -3.76
N HIS A 167 9.12 -3.96 -3.20
CA HIS A 167 9.83 -2.71 -3.49
C HIS A 167 10.25 -2.58 -4.96
N VAL A 168 10.37 -3.70 -5.68
CA VAL A 168 10.65 -3.71 -7.12
C VAL A 168 9.34 -3.84 -7.91
N LEU A 169 8.49 -4.80 -7.56
CA LEU A 169 7.27 -5.10 -8.31
C LEU A 169 6.26 -3.95 -8.31
N VAL A 170 6.03 -3.30 -7.16
CA VAL A 170 5.04 -2.24 -7.04
C VAL A 170 5.43 -1.02 -7.90
N PRO A 171 6.62 -0.41 -7.76
CA PRO A 171 7.02 0.70 -8.63
C PRO A 171 7.08 0.30 -10.11
N LEU A 172 7.63 -0.87 -10.44
CA LEU A 172 7.67 -1.35 -11.82
C LEU A 172 6.27 -1.45 -12.41
N SER A 173 5.30 -1.97 -11.65
CA SER A 173 3.93 -2.12 -12.11
C SER A 173 3.25 -0.78 -12.39
N LEU A 174 3.48 0.21 -11.53
CA LEU A 174 2.96 1.57 -11.71
C LEU A 174 3.63 2.29 -12.88
N CYS A 175 4.94 2.10 -13.08
CA CYS A 175 5.68 2.64 -14.23
C CYS A 175 5.18 2.06 -15.55
N VAL A 176 5.00 0.74 -15.63
CA VAL A 176 4.46 0.08 -16.83
C VAL A 176 3.02 0.53 -17.08
N PHE A 177 2.20 0.63 -16.03
CA PHE A 177 0.85 1.15 -16.14
C PHE A 177 0.82 2.59 -16.70
N ALA A 178 1.66 3.49 -16.17
CA ALA A 178 1.80 4.85 -16.66
C ALA A 178 2.28 4.89 -18.12
N ALA A 179 3.26 4.06 -18.49
CA ALA A 179 3.76 3.98 -19.87
C ALA A 179 2.68 3.50 -20.86
N VAL A 180 1.88 2.50 -20.47
CA VAL A 180 0.73 2.04 -21.26
C VAL A 180 -0.28 3.17 -21.43
N LEU A 181 -0.62 3.87 -20.35
CA LEU A 181 -1.52 5.03 -20.36
C LEU A 181 -1.06 6.13 -21.33
N LEU A 182 0.20 6.54 -21.23
CA LEU A 182 0.78 7.56 -22.09
C LEU A 182 0.81 7.12 -23.56
N ARG A 183 1.17 5.86 -23.83
CA ARG A 183 1.18 5.30 -25.20
C ARG A 183 -0.22 5.28 -25.81
N GLU A 184 -1.22 4.82 -25.06
CA GLU A 184 -2.60 4.75 -25.54
C GLU A 184 -3.17 6.15 -25.77
N ASN A 185 -2.91 7.11 -24.87
CA ASN A 185 -3.34 8.49 -25.04
C ASN A 185 -2.71 9.15 -26.28
N ALA A 186 -1.38 9.01 -26.45
CA ALA A 186 -0.64 9.63 -27.55
C ALA A 186 -1.04 9.07 -28.93
N ARG A 187 -1.35 7.77 -29.03
CA ARG A 187 -1.67 7.14 -30.32
C ARG A 187 -3.14 7.21 -30.71
N TYR A 188 -4.05 7.24 -29.74
CA TYR A 188 -5.47 7.00 -30.03
C TYR A 188 -6.40 8.11 -29.57
N GLN A 189 -5.86 9.20 -28.99
CA GLN A 189 -6.66 10.32 -28.47
C GLN A 189 -7.85 9.82 -27.65
N ASN A 190 -7.60 8.87 -26.74
CA ASN A 190 -8.63 8.39 -25.81
C ASN A 190 -9.10 9.59 -24.97
N ARG A 191 -10.12 10.30 -25.47
CA ARG A 191 -10.93 11.20 -24.67
C ARG A 191 -11.51 10.31 -23.59
N MET A 192 -11.08 10.55 -22.34
CA MET A 192 -11.75 10.00 -21.17
C MET A 192 -13.25 10.24 -21.40
N ALA A 193 -14.00 9.14 -21.49
CA ALA A 193 -15.44 9.18 -21.75
C ALA A 193 -16.15 10.00 -20.68
#